data_AF-A0A916EFQ5-F1
#
_entry.id   AF-A0A916EFQ5-F1
#
_cell.length_a   1.000
_cell.length_b   1.000
_cell.length_c   1.000
_cell.angle_alpha   90.00
_cell.angle_beta   90.00
_cell.angle_gamma   90.00
#
_symmetry.space_group_name_H-M   'P 1'
#
loop_
_entity.id
_entity.type
_entity.pdbx_description
1 polymer ?
#
loop_
_entity_poly.entity_id
_entity_poly.type
_entity_poly.pdbx_seq_one_letter_code
_entity_poly.pdbx_strand_id
1 'polypeptide(L)'
;MNSKQFPVISIVLLENVELAETSPFDPLKMLHSLLEPNYPAIWPTVSVVGISNNHLDISKSGRALLVQRPKFDMDSLDYYYYSVLNKITLCIKTGRPLILTDLKMIYGNLYDLWNQNYVIIENDGNAKYFTRITLGACDNPTLFVSSNFKCILVMDEMDLPLAGPPLLNRFEKQKLKTK
;
A
#
# COMPACT_ATOMS: atom_id res chain seq x y z
N MET A 1 14.87 -20.77 22.77
CA MET A 1 14.00 -19.64 22.38
C MET A 1 13.92 -19.64 20.86
N ASN A 2 12.82 -20.13 20.28
CA ASN A 2 12.65 -20.18 18.83
C ASN A 2 12.50 -18.74 18.30
N SER A 3 13.49 -18.24 17.58
CA SER A 3 13.36 -17.04 16.76
C SER A 3 12.30 -17.31 15.70
N LYS A 4 11.11 -16.69 15.83
CA LYS A 4 10.12 -16.67 14.75
C LYS A 4 10.78 -15.98 13.57
N GLN A 5 11.19 -16.75 12.57
CA GLN A 5 11.71 -16.23 11.32
C GLN A 5 10.53 -15.65 10.55
N PHE A 6 10.45 -14.32 10.52
CA PHE A 6 9.44 -13.64 9.73
C PHE A 6 9.74 -13.84 8.25
N PRO A 7 8.72 -14.08 7.41
CA PRO A 7 8.93 -14.16 5.97
C PRO A 7 9.49 -12.82 5.48
N VAL A 8 10.69 -12.86 4.90
CA VAL A 8 11.34 -11.69 4.30
C VAL A 8 10.60 -11.36 3.01
N ILE A 9 10.10 -10.13 2.90
CA ILE A 9 9.47 -9.63 1.68
C ILE A 9 10.48 -8.76 0.96
N SER A 10 10.84 -9.14 -0.25
CA SER A 10 11.70 -8.33 -1.12
C SER A 10 10.84 -7.35 -1.92
N ILE A 11 11.06 -6.06 -1.71
CA ILE A 11 10.39 -4.98 -2.42
C ILE A 11 11.41 -4.20 -3.25
N VAL A 12 11.13 -4.02 -4.53
CA VAL A 12 11.88 -3.12 -5.42
C VAL A 12 11.16 -1.79 -5.46
N LEU A 13 11.80 -0.76 -4.89
CA LEU A 13 11.33 0.62 -4.96
C LEU A 13 11.99 1.32 -6.15
N LEU A 14 11.18 1.84 -7.06
CA LEU A 14 11.59 2.67 -8.17
C LEU A 14 11.14 4.10 -7.90
N GLU A 15 12.09 4.98 -7.65
CA GLU A 15 11.85 6.42 -7.53
C GLU A 15 11.97 7.11 -8.90
N ASN A 16 11.18 8.16 -9.11
CA ASN A 16 11.15 8.96 -10.34
C ASN A 16 10.90 8.12 -11.60
N VAL A 17 9.90 7.23 -11.56
CA VAL A 17 9.53 6.32 -12.67
C VAL A 17 9.24 7.07 -13.97
N GLU A 18 8.83 8.33 -13.90
CA GLU A 18 8.63 9.22 -15.05
C GLU A 18 9.90 9.42 -15.91
N LEU A 19 11.09 9.38 -15.30
CA LEU A 19 12.36 9.48 -16.03
C LEU A 19 12.63 8.22 -16.85
N ALA A 20 12.20 7.06 -16.33
CA ALA A 20 12.28 5.81 -17.05
C ALA A 20 11.27 5.74 -18.22
N GLU A 21 10.16 6.45 -18.14
CA GLU A 21 9.18 6.54 -19.24
C GLU A 21 9.66 7.39 -20.41
N THR A 22 10.32 8.51 -20.12
CA THR A 22 10.90 9.41 -21.14
C THR A 22 12.17 8.86 -21.80
N SER A 23 12.68 7.73 -21.31
CA SER A 23 13.87 7.08 -21.85
C SER A 23 13.59 6.45 -23.23
N PRO A 24 14.48 6.61 -24.22
CA PRO A 24 14.34 5.98 -25.54
C PRO A 24 14.35 4.44 -25.48
N PHE A 25 14.83 3.86 -24.38
CA PHE A 25 14.89 2.41 -24.18
C PHE A 25 13.67 1.82 -23.46
N ASP A 26 12.72 2.66 -23.01
CA ASP A 26 11.46 2.25 -22.38
C ASP A 26 11.59 1.07 -21.38
N PRO A 27 12.47 1.20 -20.36
CA PRO A 27 12.76 0.15 -19.38
C PRO A 27 11.51 -0.33 -18.61
N LEU A 28 10.44 0.47 -18.56
CA LEU A 28 9.18 0.10 -17.91
C LEU A 28 8.47 -1.06 -18.60
N LYS A 29 8.73 -1.32 -19.90
CA LYS A 29 8.22 -2.55 -20.55
C LYS A 29 8.78 -3.81 -19.90
N MET A 30 10.00 -3.78 -19.38
CA MET A 30 10.59 -4.95 -18.72
C MET A 30 9.90 -5.27 -17.39
N LEU A 31 9.37 -4.26 -16.70
CA LEU A 31 8.61 -4.46 -15.46
C LEU A 31 7.38 -5.33 -15.68
N HIS A 32 6.76 -5.25 -16.85
CA HIS A 32 5.64 -6.12 -17.15
C HIS A 32 6.00 -7.60 -17.11
N SER A 33 7.17 -7.97 -17.66
CA SER A 33 7.67 -9.34 -17.62
C SER A 33 8.09 -9.76 -16.21
N LEU A 34 8.60 -8.83 -15.39
CA LEU A 34 8.96 -9.10 -13.99
C LEU A 34 7.75 -9.24 -13.06
N LEU A 35 6.65 -8.57 -13.39
CA LEU A 35 5.39 -8.60 -12.64
C LEU A 35 4.47 -9.77 -13.05
N GLU A 36 4.76 -10.42 -14.18
CA GLU A 36 4.00 -11.59 -14.60
C GLU A 36 4.34 -12.81 -13.73
N PRO A 37 3.32 -13.54 -13.25
CA PRO A 37 3.57 -14.74 -12.47
C PRO A 37 4.21 -15.79 -13.37
N ASN A 38 5.47 -16.14 -13.11
CA ASN A 38 6.13 -17.24 -13.78
C ASN A 38 5.54 -18.56 -13.25
N TYR A 39 4.99 -19.38 -14.14
CA TYR A 39 4.57 -20.75 -13.81
C TYR A 39 5.45 -21.76 -14.58
N PRO A 40 6.06 -22.74 -13.89
CA PRO A 40 6.10 -22.92 -12.43
C PRO A 40 6.92 -21.81 -11.73
N ALA A 41 6.54 -21.45 -10.51
CA ALA A 41 7.16 -20.38 -9.75
C ALA A 41 8.54 -20.81 -9.21
N ILE A 42 9.55 -20.77 -10.09
CA ILE A 42 10.94 -21.14 -9.78
C ILE A 42 11.64 -20.03 -8.96
N TRP A 43 11.14 -18.79 -9.03
CA TRP A 43 11.73 -17.61 -8.40
C TRP A 43 10.78 -16.96 -7.39
N PRO A 44 11.30 -16.30 -6.34
CA PRO A 44 10.48 -15.57 -5.38
C PRO A 44 9.74 -14.42 -6.07
N THR A 45 8.45 -14.26 -5.75
CA THR A 45 7.64 -13.14 -6.24
C THR A 45 8.22 -11.82 -5.72
N VAL A 46 8.71 -10.98 -6.63
CA VAL A 46 9.23 -9.66 -6.31
C VAL A 46 8.07 -8.66 -6.30
N SER A 47 7.89 -7.94 -5.18
CA SER A 47 6.93 -6.83 -5.12
C SER A 47 7.60 -5.58 -5.67
N VAL A 48 6.97 -4.86 -6.60
CA VAL A 48 7.52 -3.61 -7.15
C VAL A 48 6.64 -2.42 -6.80
N VAL A 49 7.28 -1.30 -6.51
CA VAL A 49 6.68 -0.02 -6.15
C VAL A 49 7.27 1.03 -7.06
N GLY A 50 6.42 1.71 -7.81
CA GLY A 50 6.81 2.89 -8.56
C GLY A 50 6.31 4.15 -7.89
N ILE A 51 7.19 5.10 -7.59
CA ILE A 51 6.83 6.44 -7.15
C ILE A 51 7.18 7.42 -8.28
N SER A 52 6.21 8.21 -8.72
CA SER A 52 6.39 9.26 -9.71
C SER A 52 5.74 10.56 -9.29
N ASN A 53 6.36 11.69 -9.61
CA ASN A 53 5.77 13.01 -9.39
C ASN A 53 4.89 13.44 -10.59
N ASN A 54 5.09 12.81 -11.74
CA ASN A 54 4.30 13.02 -12.96
C ASN A 54 3.34 11.85 -13.22
N HIS A 55 2.31 12.11 -14.04
CA HIS A 55 1.43 11.06 -14.54
C HIS A 55 2.23 10.09 -15.41
N LEU A 56 2.18 8.81 -15.05
CA LEU A 56 2.70 7.72 -15.87
C LEU A 56 1.66 7.33 -16.92
N ASP A 57 2.07 6.96 -18.13
CA ASP A 57 1.16 6.38 -19.13
C ASP A 57 0.44 5.16 -18.54
N ILE A 58 -0.89 5.19 -18.63
CA ILE A 58 -1.79 4.16 -18.13
C ILE A 58 -1.44 2.80 -18.73
N SER A 59 -0.95 2.76 -19.98
CA SER A 59 -0.50 1.55 -20.68
C SER A 59 0.61 0.80 -19.91
N LYS A 60 1.42 1.54 -19.13
CA LYS A 60 2.53 1.02 -18.30
C LYS A 60 2.11 0.60 -16.90
N SER A 61 0.97 1.12 -16.44
CA SER A 61 0.40 0.79 -15.13
C SER A 61 -0.64 -0.32 -15.16
N GLY A 62 -0.95 -0.93 -16.33
CA GLY A 62 -2.01 -1.94 -16.43
C GLY A 62 -1.83 -3.18 -15.56
N ARG A 63 -0.60 -3.49 -15.16
CA ARG A 63 -0.24 -4.58 -14.22
C ARG A 63 0.00 -4.09 -12.78
N ALA A 64 -0.12 -2.79 -12.53
CA ALA A 64 0.13 -2.14 -11.26
C ALA A 64 -1.16 -1.51 -10.71
N LEU A 65 -1.26 -1.37 -9.39
CA LEU A 65 -2.31 -0.54 -8.79
C LEU A 65 -1.86 0.92 -8.85
N LEU A 66 -2.41 1.69 -9.78
CA LEU A 66 -2.11 3.11 -9.90
C LEU A 66 -2.91 3.93 -8.86
N VAL A 67 -2.18 4.66 -8.02
CA VAL A 67 -2.69 5.68 -7.11
C VAL A 67 -2.08 7.01 -7.54
N GLN A 68 -2.90 7.93 -8.02
CA GLN A 68 -2.49 9.26 -8.48
C GLN A 68 -3.26 10.30 -7.69
N ARG A 69 -2.59 11.38 -7.27
CA ARG A 69 -3.22 12.55 -6.65
C ARG A 69 -3.52 13.60 -7.73
N PRO A 70 -4.79 13.87 -8.08
CA PRO A 70 -5.15 14.97 -8.96
C PRO A 70 -4.85 16.34 -8.33
N LYS A 71 -4.74 17.36 -9.18
CA LYS A 71 -4.87 18.77 -8.75
C LYS A 71 -6.36 19.03 -8.49
N PHE A 72 -6.71 19.57 -7.33
CA PHE A 72 -8.10 19.68 -6.88
C PHE A 72 -8.54 21.11 -6.60
N ASP A 73 -9.82 21.34 -6.92
CA ASP A 73 -10.70 22.35 -6.31
C ASP A 73 -11.48 21.67 -5.15
N MET A 74 -11.88 22.41 -4.12
CA MET A 74 -12.32 21.87 -2.81
C MET A 74 -13.37 20.74 -2.86
N ASP A 75 -14.37 20.81 -3.74
CA ASP A 75 -15.45 19.80 -3.80
C ASP A 75 -15.01 18.45 -4.41
N SER A 76 -13.94 18.46 -5.20
CA SER A 76 -13.43 17.26 -5.87
C SER A 76 -12.51 16.40 -4.97
N LEU A 77 -12.12 16.94 -3.81
CA LEU A 77 -11.23 16.28 -2.86
C LEU A 77 -11.91 15.11 -2.13
N ASP A 78 -13.18 15.26 -1.72
CA ASP A 78 -13.92 14.24 -0.98
C ASP A 78 -14.20 12.99 -1.83
N TYR A 79 -14.58 13.19 -3.09
CA TYR A 79 -14.80 12.08 -4.03
C TYR A 79 -13.51 11.29 -4.29
N TYR A 80 -12.40 11.99 -4.47
CA TYR A 80 -11.10 11.36 -4.62
C TYR A 80 -10.70 10.56 -3.39
N TYR A 81 -10.87 11.16 -2.22
CA TYR A 81 -10.57 10.54 -0.95
C TYR A 81 -11.32 9.21 -0.78
N TYR A 82 -12.62 9.21 -1.09
CA TYR A 82 -13.45 8.03 -1.11
C TYR A 82 -12.96 6.97 -2.10
N SER A 83 -12.58 7.37 -3.32
CA SER A 83 -12.02 6.47 -4.34
C SER A 83 -10.72 5.79 -3.89
N VAL A 84 -9.82 6.55 -3.25
CA VAL A 84 -8.56 6.00 -2.70
C VAL A 84 -8.85 5.03 -1.56
N LEU A 85 -9.74 5.38 -0.63
CA LEU A 85 -10.13 4.49 0.47
C LEU A 85 -10.74 3.17 -0.03
N ASN A 86 -11.53 3.21 -1.10
CA ASN A 86 -12.07 1.99 -1.71
C ASN A 86 -10.98 1.09 -2.32
N LYS A 87 -9.98 1.68 -3.00
CA LYS A 87 -8.83 0.92 -3.51
C LYS A 87 -8.03 0.26 -2.37
N ILE A 88 -7.82 0.99 -1.28
CA ILE A 88 -7.13 0.49 -0.08
C ILE A 88 -7.93 -0.68 0.53
N THR A 89 -9.23 -0.49 0.72
CA THR A 89 -10.17 -1.49 1.24
C THR A 89 -10.13 -2.78 0.42
N LEU A 90 -10.05 -2.67 -0.91
CA LEU A 90 -9.91 -3.81 -1.81
C LEU A 90 -8.57 -4.53 -1.62
N CYS A 91 -7.47 -3.81 -1.45
CA CYS A 91 -6.15 -4.41 -1.20
C CYS A 91 -6.11 -5.20 0.11
N ILE A 92 -6.69 -4.63 1.18
CA ILE A 92 -6.79 -5.27 2.49
C ILE A 92 -7.60 -6.58 2.40
N LYS A 93 -8.77 -6.54 1.74
CA LYS A 93 -9.61 -7.72 1.52
C LYS A 93 -8.93 -8.82 0.72
N THR A 94 -8.23 -8.43 -0.35
CA THR A 94 -7.59 -9.37 -1.27
C THR A 94 -6.21 -9.84 -0.80
N GLY A 95 -5.66 -9.23 0.25
CA GLY A 95 -4.31 -9.52 0.74
C GLY A 95 -3.21 -9.03 -0.20
N ARG A 96 -3.51 -8.07 -1.07
CA ARG A 96 -2.51 -7.45 -1.93
C ARG A 96 -1.63 -6.53 -1.10
N PRO A 97 -0.29 -6.55 -1.28
CA PRO A 97 0.59 -5.59 -0.64
C PRO A 97 0.15 -4.16 -0.97
N LEU A 98 0.04 -3.33 0.06
CA LEU A 98 -0.35 -1.92 -0.06
C LEU A 98 0.84 -1.04 0.29
N ILE A 99 1.02 0.03 -0.47
CA ILE A 99 2.07 1.01 -0.23
C ILE A 99 1.45 2.38 -0.17
N LEU A 100 1.66 3.05 0.94
CA LEU A 100 1.10 4.36 1.23
C LEU A 100 2.23 5.36 1.28
N THR A 101 2.13 6.41 0.47
CA THR A 101 3.05 7.54 0.40
C THR A 101 2.25 8.81 0.62
N ASP A 102 2.65 9.67 1.56
CA ASP A 102 2.09 11.02 1.74
C ASP A 102 0.54 11.10 1.81
N LEU A 103 -0.09 10.25 2.64
CA LEU A 103 -1.55 10.17 2.80
C LEU A 103 -1.98 10.47 4.23
N LYS A 104 -1.54 11.62 4.77
CA LYS A 104 -1.86 12.08 6.15
C LYS A 104 -3.35 12.05 6.46
N MET A 105 -4.18 12.45 5.49
CA MET A 105 -5.64 12.49 5.63
C MET A 105 -6.26 11.08 5.78
N ILE A 106 -5.60 10.02 5.30
CA ILE A 106 -6.13 8.64 5.32
C ILE A 106 -5.78 7.90 6.62
N TYR A 107 -4.73 8.31 7.33
CA TYR A 107 -4.28 7.58 8.52
C TYR A 107 -5.36 7.48 9.61
N GLY A 108 -6.14 8.55 9.81
CA GLY A 108 -7.26 8.52 10.77
C GLY A 108 -8.34 7.51 10.40
N ASN A 109 -8.57 7.27 9.12
CA ASN A 109 -9.64 6.39 8.64
C ASN A 109 -9.28 4.91 8.80
N LEU A 110 -7.98 4.62 8.83
CA LEU A 110 -7.41 3.28 9.01
C LEU A 110 -6.88 3.06 10.43
N TYR A 111 -7.28 3.89 11.40
CA TYR A 111 -6.75 3.88 12.75
C TYR A 111 -6.88 2.52 13.45
N ASP A 112 -8.07 1.90 13.36
CA ASP A 112 -8.29 0.57 13.95
C ASP A 112 -7.46 -0.53 13.26
N LEU A 113 -7.27 -0.42 11.94
CA LEU A 113 -6.41 -1.33 11.17
C LEU A 113 -4.96 -1.25 11.67
N TRP A 114 -4.42 -0.04 11.85
CA TRP A 114 -3.05 0.17 12.32
C TRP A 114 -2.85 -0.28 13.77
N ASN A 115 -3.87 -0.10 14.60
CA ASN A 115 -3.83 -0.57 15.99
C ASN A 115 -4.04 -2.08 16.13
N GLN A 116 -4.27 -2.81 15.02
CA GLN A 116 -4.61 -4.22 15.03
C GLN A 116 -5.85 -4.51 15.90
N ASN A 117 -6.80 -3.57 15.92
CA ASN A 117 -8.06 -3.70 16.63
C ASN A 117 -9.01 -4.62 15.84
N TYR A 118 -8.73 -5.92 15.85
CA TYR A 118 -9.48 -6.91 15.09
C TYR A 118 -10.58 -7.58 15.93
N VAL A 119 -11.76 -7.69 15.33
CA VAL A 119 -12.78 -8.67 15.71
C VAL A 119 -12.41 -9.99 15.04
N ILE A 120 -12.21 -11.03 15.86
CA ILE A 120 -11.85 -12.36 15.38
C ILE A 120 -13.11 -13.21 15.35
N ILE A 121 -13.41 -13.79 14.19
CA ILE A 121 -14.49 -14.76 14.02
C ILE A 121 -13.85 -16.09 13.66
N GLU A 122 -13.91 -17.03 14.58
CA GLU A 122 -13.42 -18.39 14.37
C GLU A 122 -14.55 -19.27 13.84
N ASN A 123 -14.31 -19.95 12.71
CA ASN A 123 -15.23 -20.94 12.16
C ASN A 123 -14.41 -22.15 11.71
N ASP A 124 -14.73 -23.34 12.22
CA ASP A 124 -14.11 -24.62 11.84
C ASP A 124 -12.56 -24.59 11.87
N GLY A 125 -11.98 -23.99 12.91
CA GLY A 125 -10.52 -23.88 13.07
C GLY A 125 -9.84 -22.81 12.21
N ASN A 126 -10.59 -22.05 11.42
CA ASN A 126 -10.10 -20.91 10.65
C ASN A 126 -10.53 -19.58 11.28
N ALA A 127 -9.56 -18.85 11.84
CA ALA A 127 -9.77 -17.51 12.35
C ALA A 127 -9.80 -16.48 11.21
N LYS A 128 -10.89 -15.71 11.12
CA LYS A 128 -11.01 -14.56 10.21
C LYS A 128 -10.92 -13.27 11.01
N TYR A 129 -10.11 -12.34 10.52
CA TYR A 129 -9.88 -11.05 11.16
C TYR A 129 -10.72 -9.97 10.48
N PHE A 130 -11.36 -9.13 11.27
CA PHE A 130 -12.18 -8.03 10.79
C PHE A 130 -11.80 -6.74 11.53
N THR A 131 -11.57 -5.64 10.82
CA THR A 131 -11.28 -4.32 11.41
C THR A 131 -12.37 -3.34 11.06
N ARG A 132 -12.56 -2.30 11.88
CA ARG A 132 -13.37 -1.15 11.47
C ARG A 132 -12.51 -0.20 10.62
N ILE A 133 -13.14 0.45 9.66
CA ILE A 133 -12.56 1.54 8.87
C ILE A 133 -13.57 2.66 8.87
N THR A 134 -13.11 3.90 9.03
CA THR A 134 -13.96 5.08 8.87
C THR A 134 -13.96 5.48 7.40
N LEU A 135 -15.13 5.76 6.85
CA LEU A 135 -15.33 6.17 5.47
C LEU A 135 -16.26 7.39 5.48
N GLY A 136 -15.67 8.59 5.50
CA GLY A 136 -16.42 9.83 5.64
C GLY A 136 -17.01 10.04 7.04
N ALA A 137 -18.10 10.80 7.14
CA ALA A 137 -18.63 11.27 8.43
C ALA A 137 -19.44 10.23 9.23
N CYS A 138 -20.01 9.22 8.57
CA CYS A 138 -20.98 8.31 9.21
C CYS A 138 -20.74 6.82 8.93
N ASP A 139 -20.01 6.45 7.89
CA ASP A 139 -19.83 5.04 7.54
C ASP A 139 -18.61 4.47 8.26
N ASN A 140 -18.85 3.45 9.09
CA ASN A 140 -17.78 2.73 9.78
C ASN A 140 -17.89 1.22 9.49
N PRO A 141 -17.76 0.78 8.22
CA PRO A 141 -17.93 -0.61 7.86
C PRO A 141 -16.89 -1.51 8.54
N THR A 142 -17.30 -2.74 8.82
CA THR A 142 -16.38 -3.78 9.27
C THR A 142 -15.76 -4.46 8.05
N LEU A 143 -14.45 -4.37 7.91
CA LEU A 143 -13.67 -4.89 6.81
C LEU A 143 -12.96 -6.19 7.17
N PHE A 144 -13.13 -7.22 6.34
CA PHE A 144 -12.29 -8.43 6.40
C PHE A 144 -10.84 -8.11 6.04
N VAL A 145 -9.91 -8.52 6.90
CA VAL A 145 -8.46 -8.39 6.71
C VAL A 145 -7.89 -9.74 6.33
N SER A 146 -7.35 -9.83 5.12
CA SER A 146 -6.67 -11.04 4.66
C SER A 146 -5.39 -11.28 5.46
N SER A 147 -5.11 -12.54 5.81
CA SER A 147 -3.86 -12.94 6.50
C SER A 147 -2.60 -12.65 5.67
N ASN A 148 -2.75 -12.57 4.34
CA ASN A 148 -1.66 -12.25 3.42
C ASN A 148 -1.43 -10.75 3.25
N PHE A 149 -2.29 -9.90 3.82
CA PHE A 149 -2.14 -8.45 3.71
C PHE A 149 -0.83 -7.96 4.35
N LYS A 150 -0.17 -7.04 3.66
CA LYS A 150 1.05 -6.36 4.09
C LYS A 150 0.95 -4.89 3.68
N CYS A 151 1.43 -4.00 4.53
CA CYS A 151 1.43 -2.57 4.26
C CYS A 151 2.82 -1.98 4.49
N ILE A 152 3.27 -1.14 3.55
CA ILE A 152 4.48 -0.34 3.67
C ILE A 152 4.06 1.12 3.70
N LEU A 153 4.55 1.84 4.70
CA LEU A 153 4.32 3.26 4.84
C LEU A 153 5.63 3.98 4.52
N VAL A 154 5.62 4.78 3.46
CA VAL A 154 6.74 5.63 3.08
C VAL A 154 6.41 7.06 3.50
N MET A 155 7.31 7.65 4.28
CA MET A 155 7.12 8.96 4.89
C MET A 155 8.44 9.73 4.87
N ASP A 156 8.36 11.03 4.63
CA ASP A 156 9.50 11.93 4.77
C ASP A 156 9.92 12.00 6.25
N GLU A 157 11.22 12.05 6.52
CA GLU A 157 11.74 12.18 7.88
C GLU A 157 11.22 13.46 8.58
N MET A 158 10.96 14.52 7.82
CA MET A 158 10.38 15.78 8.31
C MET A 158 8.93 15.64 8.79
N ASP A 159 8.20 14.65 8.28
CA ASP A 159 6.80 14.37 8.63
C ASP A 159 6.66 13.39 9.80
N LEU A 160 7.76 12.76 10.20
CA LEU A 160 7.80 11.79 11.29
C LEU A 160 7.30 12.37 12.63
N PRO A 161 7.58 13.64 13.00
CA PRO A 161 7.00 14.26 14.19
C PRO A 161 5.48 14.49 14.10
N LEU A 162 4.94 14.65 12.88
CA LEU A 162 3.50 14.81 12.66
C LEU A 162 2.76 13.48 12.78
N ALA A 163 3.43 12.37 12.49
CA ALA A 163 2.92 11.04 12.72
C ALA A 163 2.86 10.77 14.23
N GLY A 164 1.64 10.69 14.77
CA GLY A 164 1.45 10.40 16.19
C GLY A 164 2.11 9.07 16.62
N PRO A 165 2.55 8.94 17.89
CA PRO A 165 3.13 7.71 18.43
C PRO A 165 2.32 6.42 18.17
N PRO A 166 0.96 6.45 18.16
CA PRO A 166 0.16 5.25 17.86
C PRO A 166 0.39 4.68 16.47
N LEU A 167 0.75 5.50 15.48
CA LEU A 167 1.10 5.03 14.14
C LEU A 167 2.54 4.51 14.15
N LEU A 168 3.48 5.34 14.62
CA LEU A 168 4.91 5.02 14.59
C LEU A 168 5.27 3.75 15.37
N ASN A 169 4.59 3.46 16.47
CA ASN A 169 4.87 2.29 17.30
C ASN A 169 4.34 0.98 16.70
N ARG A 170 3.55 1.05 15.63
CA ARG A 170 2.91 -0.13 15.00
C ARG A 170 3.60 -0.57 13.72
N PHE A 171 4.52 0.23 13.21
CA PHE A 171 5.32 -0.08 12.03
C PHE A 171 6.77 -0.37 12.43
N GLU A 172 7.35 -1.35 11.76
CA GLU A 172 8.81 -1.50 11.69
C GLU A 172 9.39 -0.30 10.92
N LYS A 173 10.41 0.35 11.48
CA LYS A 173 10.98 1.58 10.91
C LYS A 173 12.29 1.26 10.21
N GLN A 174 12.38 1.61 8.93
CA GLN A 174 13.61 1.49 8.14
C GLN A 174 13.92 2.85 7.51
N LYS A 175 15.16 3.33 7.69
CA LYS A 175 15.63 4.57 7.08
C LYS A 175 16.26 4.26 5.74
N LEU A 176 15.64 4.72 4.66
CA LEU A 176 16.21 4.69 3.32
C LEU A 176 17.06 5.95 3.13
N LYS A 177 18.30 5.77 2.66
CA LYS A 177 19.18 6.88 2.26
C LYS A 177 19.46 6.71 0.77
N THR A 178 19.09 7.69 -0.03
CA THR A 178 19.60 7.81 -1.39
C THR A 178 21.08 8.20 -1.32
N LYS A 179 21.88 7.58 -2.18
CA LYS A 179 23.34 7.70 -2.19
C LYS A 179 23.78 8.85 -3.09
#